data_AF-A0AAW6YIQ9-F1
#
_entry.id   AF-A0AAW6YIQ9-F1
#
_cell.length_a   1.000
_cell.length_b   1.000
_cell.length_c   1.000
_cell.angle_alpha   90.00
_cell.angle_beta   90.00
_cell.angle_gamma   90.00
#
_symmetry.space_group_name_H-M   'P 1'
#
loop_
_entity.id
_entity.type
_entity.pdbx_description
1 polymer ?
#
loop_
_entity_poly.entity_id
_entity_poly.type
_entity_poly.pdbx_seq_one_letter_code
_entity_poly.pdbx_strand_id
1 'polypeptide(L)'
;MPVGLKFQREHRFLGYKLKYIYYFIARRNILQKKKSYGKCNNDKIIYIVKPDYQDGVEGLLSLIHKQVIYIDYAKKNGYIPFVDWKKYKTQYYDGKNNVWNYFFKQPSDIKEEEIYNSKNVYLSGWTLKDVNPLGLFESEIFFNTKLEKMSYELLNKNLSFSDEVLNLVEKEAKALDINNCIGVYVRGTDYIKLRPSGEYVQPNVKQVEQQIENFIRQYHASVFLVTEDGNIYDALRNKFGEHIKIVSYDSFIYDYDGKDVLSRSNVLEDNKKLRGQKYLVKMILLSRCKYLISSITQGSKFSYALNGGKYVDEYIFDLGLYD
;
A
#
# COMPACT_ATOMS: atom_id res chain seq x y z
N MET A 1 13.64 -1.88 11.75
CA MET A 1 12.99 -2.79 10.77
C MET A 1 12.81 -4.15 11.42
N PRO A 2 11.82 -4.98 11.02
CA PRO A 2 11.62 -6.28 11.64
C PRO A 2 12.77 -7.23 11.26
N VAL A 3 13.49 -7.72 12.28
CA VAL A 3 14.49 -8.78 12.13
C VAL A 3 13.82 -10.00 11.47
N GLY A 4 14.44 -10.54 10.41
CA GLY A 4 13.95 -11.74 9.71
C GLY A 4 12.95 -11.49 8.58
N LEU A 5 12.79 -10.25 8.10
CA LEU A 5 11.92 -9.96 6.95
C LEU A 5 12.36 -10.71 5.68
N LYS A 6 13.67 -10.74 5.39
CA LYS A 6 14.24 -11.49 4.25
C LYS A 6 13.86 -12.97 4.30
N PHE A 7 14.14 -13.63 5.42
CA PHE A 7 13.74 -15.02 5.66
C PHE A 7 12.23 -15.23 5.51
N GLN A 8 11.41 -14.29 5.98
CA GLN A 8 9.95 -14.39 5.85
C GLN A 8 9.52 -14.34 4.37
N ARG A 9 10.19 -13.55 3.53
CA ARG A 9 9.88 -13.49 2.09
C ARG A 9 10.33 -14.76 1.37
N GLU A 10 11.55 -15.23 1.66
CA GLU A 10 12.12 -16.46 1.06
C GLU A 10 11.39 -17.74 1.51
N HIS A 11 10.92 -17.80 2.76
CA HIS A 11 10.31 -18.98 3.36
C HIS A 11 8.93 -18.67 3.95
N ARG A 12 8.00 -18.17 3.14
CA ARG A 12 6.72 -17.62 3.60
C ARG A 12 5.93 -18.49 4.58
N PHE A 13 5.79 -19.79 4.32
CA PHE A 13 5.06 -20.68 5.24
C PHE A 13 5.77 -20.82 6.60
N LEU A 14 7.06 -21.14 6.59
CA LEU A 14 7.85 -21.34 7.81
C LEU A 14 8.02 -20.01 8.58
N GLY A 15 8.32 -18.93 7.84
CA GLY A 15 8.42 -17.57 8.37
C GLY A 15 7.13 -17.12 9.05
N TYR A 16 5.95 -17.41 8.46
CA TYR A 16 4.67 -17.13 9.12
C TYR A 16 4.54 -17.88 10.45
N LYS A 17 4.86 -19.18 10.48
CA LYS A 17 4.75 -20.00 11.69
C LYS A 17 5.68 -19.52 12.80
N LEU A 18 6.94 -19.24 12.48
CA LEU A 18 7.91 -18.70 13.44
C LEU A 18 7.46 -17.34 14.00
N LYS A 19 6.96 -16.45 13.13
CA LYS A 19 6.44 -15.14 13.52
C LYS A 19 5.19 -15.23 14.38
N TYR A 20 4.28 -16.16 14.07
CA TYR A 20 3.13 -16.47 14.92
C TYR A 20 3.56 -16.93 16.32
N ILE A 21 4.54 -17.85 16.42
CA ILE A 21 5.08 -18.31 17.71
C ILE A 21 5.68 -17.13 18.48
N TYR A 22 6.50 -16.29 17.82
CA TYR A 22 7.04 -15.09 18.43
C TYR A 22 5.93 -14.15 18.94
N TYR A 23 4.88 -13.89 18.17
CA TYR A 23 3.75 -13.07 18.63
C TYR A 23 2.94 -13.69 19.74
N PHE A 24 2.80 -15.02 19.73
CA PHE A 24 2.14 -15.75 20.79
C PHE A 24 2.87 -15.59 22.14
N ILE A 25 4.20 -15.56 22.12
CA ILE A 25 5.03 -15.43 23.31
C ILE A 25 5.23 -13.96 23.70
N ALA A 26 5.69 -13.11 22.76
CA ALA A 26 6.23 -11.78 23.05
C ALA A 26 5.29 -10.61 22.68
N ARG A 27 4.31 -10.79 21.79
CA ARG A 27 3.45 -9.69 21.28
C ARG A 27 1.98 -10.09 21.13
N ARG A 28 1.38 -10.54 22.22
CA ARG A 28 -0.02 -11.01 22.25
C ARG A 28 -1.05 -9.96 21.84
N ASN A 29 -0.70 -8.68 21.81
CA ASN A 29 -1.57 -7.60 21.31
C ASN A 29 -1.80 -7.65 19.78
N ILE A 30 -0.91 -8.31 19.03
CA ILE A 30 -1.01 -8.45 17.57
C ILE A 30 -1.91 -9.63 17.18
N LEU A 31 -2.17 -10.57 18.09
CA LEU A 31 -3.07 -11.71 17.86
C LEU A 31 -4.53 -11.28 17.75
N GLN A 32 -5.33 -12.08 17.02
CA GLN A 32 -6.77 -11.94 17.02
C GLN A 32 -7.34 -12.13 18.44
N LYS A 33 -8.32 -11.31 18.83
CA LYS A 33 -8.95 -11.40 20.17
C LYS A 33 -10.45 -11.31 20.08
N LYS A 34 -11.15 -12.14 20.85
CA LYS A 34 -12.58 -11.98 21.12
C LYS A 34 -12.77 -10.99 22.28
N LYS A 35 -13.74 -10.10 22.14
CA LYS A 35 -14.13 -9.06 23.10
C LYS A 35 -15.65 -8.98 23.16
N SER A 36 -16.12 -8.46 24.29
CA SER A 36 -17.50 -7.99 24.48
C SER A 36 -17.40 -6.58 25.01
N TYR A 37 -18.08 -5.65 24.35
CA TYR A 37 -18.14 -4.24 24.76
C TYR A 37 -19.52 -3.87 25.30
N GLY A 38 -20.52 -4.74 25.13
CA GLY A 38 -21.86 -4.55 25.70
C GLY A 38 -22.79 -5.74 25.45
N LYS A 39 -24.09 -5.46 25.30
CA LYS A 39 -25.16 -6.48 25.16
C LYS A 39 -25.91 -6.42 23.83
N CYS A 40 -25.59 -5.47 22.94
CA CYS A 40 -26.23 -5.33 21.63
C CYS A 40 -25.69 -6.38 20.64
N ASN A 41 -26.41 -6.58 19.52
CA ASN A 41 -25.99 -7.45 18.41
C ASN A 41 -25.62 -8.88 18.87
N ASN A 42 -26.49 -9.51 19.66
CA ASN A 42 -26.23 -10.85 20.20
C ASN A 42 -26.22 -11.95 19.13
N ASP A 43 -26.91 -11.71 18.02
CA ASP A 43 -27.09 -12.56 16.84
C ASP A 43 -26.03 -12.32 15.77
N LYS A 44 -25.27 -11.22 15.84
CA LYS A 44 -24.25 -10.84 14.86
C LYS A 44 -22.85 -11.00 15.45
N ILE A 45 -21.87 -11.13 14.57
CA ILE A 45 -20.45 -11.08 14.93
C ILE A 45 -19.82 -9.88 14.20
N ILE A 46 -19.26 -8.97 14.97
CA ILE A 46 -18.56 -7.80 14.44
C ILE A 46 -17.07 -8.10 14.38
N TYR A 47 -16.42 -7.70 13.30
CA TYR A 47 -15.00 -7.87 13.08
C TYR A 47 -14.31 -6.52 12.90
N ILE A 48 -13.69 -6.02 13.97
CA ILE A 48 -12.91 -4.78 13.93
C ILE A 48 -11.58 -5.07 13.25
N VAL A 49 -11.38 -4.47 12.08
CA VAL A 49 -10.14 -4.50 11.32
C VAL A 49 -9.24 -3.37 11.80
N LYS A 50 -8.13 -3.74 12.45
CA LYS A 50 -7.11 -2.82 12.97
C LYS A 50 -5.75 -3.08 12.27
N PRO A 51 -4.85 -2.09 12.26
CA PRO A 51 -3.45 -2.32 11.90
C PRO A 51 -2.80 -3.33 12.86
N ASP A 52 -1.90 -4.16 12.34
CA ASP A 52 -1.15 -5.12 13.15
C ASP A 52 -0.16 -4.39 14.08
N TYR A 53 0.54 -3.39 13.53
CA TYR A 53 1.46 -2.51 14.27
C TYR A 53 0.85 -1.13 14.45
N GLN A 54 1.06 -0.54 15.64
CA GLN A 54 0.47 0.74 16.03
C GLN A 54 1.54 1.76 16.47
N ASP A 55 2.73 1.63 15.89
CA ASP A 55 3.88 2.49 16.15
C ASP A 55 3.89 3.79 15.32
N GLY A 56 2.90 3.95 14.43
CA GLY A 56 2.75 5.14 13.59
C GLY A 56 3.75 5.23 12.44
N VAL A 57 4.45 4.14 12.11
CA VAL A 57 5.52 4.14 11.09
C VAL A 57 5.01 3.66 9.73
N GLU A 58 4.19 2.61 9.73
CA GLU A 58 3.82 1.90 8.51
C GLU A 58 3.12 2.81 7.47
N GLY A 59 3.57 2.72 6.21
CA GLY A 59 3.02 3.49 5.09
C GLY A 59 1.64 2.98 4.64
N LEU A 60 0.87 3.86 4.00
CA LEU A 60 -0.54 3.60 3.64
C LEU A 60 -0.78 2.28 2.91
N LEU A 61 0.01 1.98 1.87
CA LEU A 61 -0.24 0.80 1.03
C LEU A 61 0.27 -0.51 1.65
N SER A 62 1.19 -0.44 2.62
CA SER A 62 1.55 -1.61 3.44
C SER A 62 0.40 -1.99 4.38
N LEU A 63 -0.26 -0.98 4.99
CA LEU A 63 -1.45 -1.17 5.81
C LEU A 63 -2.58 -1.83 5.00
N ILE A 64 -2.93 -1.23 3.85
CA ILE A 64 -4.13 -1.60 3.08
C ILE A 64 -4.19 -3.08 2.70
N HIS A 65 -3.09 -3.68 2.23
CA HIS A 65 -3.09 -5.09 1.82
C HIS A 65 -3.64 -5.99 2.94
N LYS A 66 -3.16 -5.79 4.17
CA LYS A 66 -3.60 -6.58 5.32
C LYS A 66 -5.05 -6.25 5.71
N GLN A 67 -5.45 -4.98 5.63
CA GLN A 67 -6.83 -4.56 5.92
C GLN A 67 -7.82 -5.23 4.97
N VAL A 68 -7.54 -5.25 3.66
CA VAL A 68 -8.40 -5.87 2.64
C VAL A 68 -8.52 -7.38 2.86
N ILE A 69 -7.41 -8.06 3.21
CA ILE A 69 -7.44 -9.49 3.57
C ILE A 69 -8.32 -9.75 4.79
N TYR A 70 -8.23 -8.92 5.84
CA TYR A 70 -9.07 -9.05 7.03
C TYR A 70 -10.56 -8.76 6.76
N ILE A 71 -10.86 -7.79 5.89
CA ILE A 71 -12.23 -7.51 5.44
C ILE A 71 -12.80 -8.72 4.71
N ASP A 72 -12.04 -9.30 3.77
CA ASP A 72 -12.46 -10.48 3.01
C ASP A 72 -12.67 -11.69 3.94
N TYR A 73 -11.76 -11.91 4.88
CA TYR A 73 -11.87 -12.94 5.91
C TYR A 73 -13.16 -12.78 6.72
N ALA A 74 -13.45 -11.57 7.20
CA ALA A 74 -14.67 -11.29 7.96
C ALA A 74 -15.94 -11.62 7.15
N LYS A 75 -16.03 -11.12 5.92
CA LYS A 75 -17.18 -11.37 5.04
C LYS A 75 -17.36 -12.86 4.73
N LYS A 76 -16.28 -13.60 4.46
CA LYS A 76 -16.31 -15.05 4.20
C LYS A 76 -16.80 -15.87 5.39
N ASN A 77 -16.62 -15.36 6.61
CA ASN A 77 -17.11 -16.01 7.83
C ASN A 77 -18.49 -15.49 8.29
N GLY A 78 -19.17 -14.65 7.47
CA GLY A 78 -20.46 -14.06 7.84
C GLY A 78 -20.36 -12.99 8.93
N TYR A 79 -19.18 -12.42 9.17
CA TYR A 79 -18.98 -11.35 10.13
C TYR A 79 -19.18 -9.97 9.47
N ILE A 80 -19.52 -8.96 10.28
CA ILE A 80 -19.69 -7.57 9.85
C ILE A 80 -18.36 -6.82 10.06
N PRO A 81 -17.60 -6.50 8.99
CA PRO A 81 -16.32 -5.82 9.13
C PRO A 81 -16.48 -4.33 9.40
N PHE A 82 -15.59 -3.77 10.22
CA PHE A 82 -15.44 -2.33 10.41
C PHE A 82 -13.96 -1.99 10.55
N VAL A 83 -13.46 -1.02 9.78
CA VAL A 83 -12.05 -0.60 9.89
C VAL A 83 -11.93 0.53 10.88
N ASP A 84 -11.18 0.30 11.96
CA ASP A 84 -10.98 1.28 13.01
C ASP A 84 -9.55 1.82 13.02
N TRP A 85 -9.34 2.97 12.38
CA TRP A 85 -8.10 3.74 12.49
C TRP A 85 -8.26 4.95 13.41
N LYS A 86 -9.32 4.99 14.22
CA LYS A 86 -9.54 5.98 15.27
C LYS A 86 -9.01 5.51 16.62
N LYS A 87 -9.26 4.25 17.02
CA LYS A 87 -8.71 3.73 18.29
C LYS A 87 -7.36 3.05 18.11
N TYR A 88 -7.02 2.65 16.89
CA TYR A 88 -5.76 1.97 16.57
C TYR A 88 -4.89 2.85 15.67
N LYS A 89 -3.72 3.22 16.20
CA LYS A 89 -2.86 4.24 15.58
C LYS A 89 -2.23 3.76 14.28
N THR A 90 -2.32 4.57 13.25
CA THR A 90 -1.53 4.49 12.01
C THR A 90 -0.63 5.72 11.87
N GLN A 91 0.23 5.77 10.85
CA GLN A 91 0.98 6.98 10.53
C GLN A 91 0.08 8.21 10.34
N TYR A 92 -1.15 7.99 9.86
CA TYR A 92 -2.12 9.03 9.52
C TYR A 92 -3.03 9.43 10.68
N TYR A 93 -2.84 8.83 11.87
CA TYR A 93 -3.67 9.10 13.04
C TYR A 93 -3.64 10.58 13.46
N ASP A 94 -4.82 11.15 13.67
CA ASP A 94 -5.01 12.57 14.00
C ASP A 94 -5.57 12.83 15.41
N GLY A 95 -5.81 11.77 16.21
CA GLY A 95 -6.34 11.91 17.56
C GLY A 95 -7.86 11.99 17.67
N LYS A 96 -8.59 12.20 16.57
CA LYS A 96 -10.00 12.60 16.61
C LYS A 96 -10.89 11.76 15.70
N ASN A 97 -10.48 11.54 14.46
CA ASN A 97 -11.32 10.95 13.43
C ASN A 97 -10.91 9.52 13.09
N ASN A 98 -11.83 8.75 12.51
CA ASN A 98 -11.45 7.49 11.89
C ASN A 98 -10.79 7.77 10.54
N VAL A 99 -9.47 7.83 10.54
CA VAL A 99 -8.68 8.29 9.38
C VAL A 99 -8.75 7.34 8.17
N TRP A 100 -9.30 6.12 8.32
CA TRP A 100 -9.69 5.27 7.18
C TRP A 100 -10.63 6.02 6.23
N ASN A 101 -11.57 6.79 6.79
CA ASN A 101 -12.60 7.49 6.04
C ASN A 101 -12.06 8.66 5.18
N TYR A 102 -10.81 9.08 5.41
CA TYR A 102 -10.15 10.04 4.52
C TYR A 102 -9.82 9.43 3.16
N PHE A 103 -9.62 8.11 3.11
CA PHE A 103 -9.10 7.41 1.94
C PHE A 103 -10.14 6.47 1.33
N PHE A 104 -11.00 5.87 2.16
CA PHE A 104 -11.87 4.77 1.79
C PHE A 104 -13.24 4.87 2.45
N LYS A 105 -14.25 4.19 1.89
CA LYS A 105 -15.56 3.97 2.52
C LYS A 105 -15.46 2.79 3.50
N GLN A 106 -16.28 2.78 4.55
CA GLN A 106 -16.36 1.62 5.46
C GLN A 106 -16.90 0.40 4.71
N PRO A 107 -16.44 -0.82 5.04
CA PRO A 107 -16.86 -2.04 4.34
C PRO A 107 -18.24 -2.57 4.79
N SER A 108 -18.90 -1.88 5.73
CA SER A 108 -20.28 -2.12 6.15
C SER A 108 -20.90 -0.83 6.73
N ASP A 109 -22.22 -0.84 6.92
CA ASP A 109 -22.99 0.31 7.42
C ASP A 109 -23.02 0.42 8.96
N ILE A 110 -22.31 -0.47 9.67
CA ILE A 110 -22.31 -0.48 11.13
C ILE A 110 -21.63 0.78 11.69
N LYS A 111 -22.24 1.38 12.72
CA LYS A 111 -21.74 2.61 13.33
C LYS A 111 -20.76 2.31 14.46
N GLU A 112 -19.79 3.21 14.67
CA GLU A 112 -18.78 3.08 15.75
C GLU A 112 -19.42 2.84 17.12
N GLU A 113 -20.44 3.62 17.47
CA GLU A 113 -21.15 3.51 18.76
C GLU A 113 -21.84 2.14 18.94
N GLU A 114 -22.40 1.58 17.88
CA GLU A 114 -23.05 0.27 17.89
C GLU A 114 -22.02 -0.83 18.17
N ILE A 115 -20.83 -0.73 17.57
CA ILE A 115 -19.74 -1.69 17.75
C ILE A 115 -19.30 -1.76 19.22
N TYR A 116 -19.07 -0.61 19.86
CA TYR A 116 -18.60 -0.56 21.24
C TYR A 116 -19.70 -0.76 22.29
N ASN A 117 -20.89 -1.17 21.87
CA ASN A 117 -21.96 -1.68 22.73
C ASN A 117 -22.31 -3.15 22.42
N SER A 118 -21.59 -3.79 21.51
CA SER A 118 -21.91 -5.13 21.01
C SER A 118 -21.27 -6.26 21.81
N LYS A 119 -21.95 -7.40 21.88
CA LYS A 119 -21.52 -8.57 22.66
C LYS A 119 -20.43 -9.40 21.97
N ASN A 120 -20.56 -9.66 20.67
CA ASN A 120 -19.66 -10.55 19.93
C ASN A 120 -18.74 -9.74 19.01
N VAL A 121 -17.59 -9.32 19.51
CA VAL A 121 -16.62 -8.54 18.73
C VAL A 121 -15.30 -9.27 18.62
N TYR A 122 -14.78 -9.42 17.40
CA TYR A 122 -13.41 -9.86 17.16
C TYR A 122 -12.55 -8.67 16.74
N LEU A 123 -11.38 -8.54 17.36
CA LEU A 123 -10.32 -7.66 16.89
C LEU A 123 -9.43 -8.43 15.95
N SER A 124 -9.20 -7.93 14.73
CA SER A 124 -8.35 -8.55 13.74
C SER A 124 -6.92 -8.73 14.26
N GLY A 125 -6.24 -9.74 13.76
CA GLY A 125 -4.86 -10.01 14.13
C GLY A 125 -4.40 -11.38 13.68
N TRP A 126 -3.17 -11.72 14.07
CA TRP A 126 -2.53 -12.97 13.71
C TRP A 126 -3.25 -14.17 14.35
N THR A 127 -3.35 -15.25 13.58
CA THR A 127 -3.88 -16.54 14.05
C THR A 127 -2.93 -17.66 13.63
N LEU A 128 -3.13 -18.87 14.15
CA LEU A 128 -2.30 -20.01 13.75
C LEU A 128 -2.41 -20.34 12.26
N LYS A 129 -3.59 -20.09 11.67
CA LYS A 129 -3.84 -20.24 10.23
C LYS A 129 -3.58 -18.90 9.54
N ASP A 130 -2.75 -18.92 8.51
CA ASP A 130 -2.53 -17.73 7.70
C ASP A 130 -3.82 -17.37 6.96
N VAL A 131 -4.25 -16.11 7.11
CA VAL A 131 -5.42 -15.55 6.42
C VAL A 131 -5.11 -15.21 4.96
N ASN A 132 -3.84 -15.15 4.58
CA ASN A 132 -3.39 -15.00 3.20
C ASN A 132 -2.43 -16.15 2.84
N PRO A 133 -2.89 -17.40 2.75
CA PRO A 133 -2.02 -18.55 2.47
C PRO A 133 -1.52 -18.58 1.02
N LEU A 134 -2.14 -17.85 0.10
CA LEU A 134 -1.76 -17.82 -1.32
C LEU A 134 -0.73 -16.74 -1.66
N GLY A 135 -0.62 -15.67 -0.87
CA GLY A 135 0.38 -14.61 -1.10
C GLY A 135 -0.16 -13.52 -1.99
N LEU A 136 -1.45 -13.25 -1.88
CA LEU A 136 -2.05 -12.13 -2.56
C LEU A 136 -1.36 -10.85 -2.08
N PHE A 137 -1.10 -9.95 -3.03
CA PHE A 137 -0.33 -8.72 -2.81
C PHE A 137 1.15 -8.90 -2.40
N GLU A 138 1.74 -10.07 -2.64
CA GLU A 138 3.20 -10.26 -2.60
C GLU A 138 3.82 -10.07 -3.99
N SER A 139 5.15 -10.08 -4.11
CA SER A 139 5.83 -9.74 -5.38
C SER A 139 5.50 -10.72 -6.51
N GLU A 140 5.12 -11.95 -6.18
CA GLU A 140 4.77 -12.96 -7.17
C GLU A 140 3.61 -12.54 -8.05
N ILE A 141 2.80 -11.54 -7.65
CA ILE A 141 1.73 -11.01 -8.52
C ILE A 141 2.28 -10.45 -9.83
N PHE A 142 3.50 -9.91 -9.87
CA PHE A 142 4.12 -9.36 -11.09
C PHE A 142 4.49 -10.44 -12.10
N PHE A 143 4.57 -11.70 -11.67
CA PHE A 143 5.08 -12.81 -12.48
C PHE A 143 4.11 -13.99 -12.54
N ASN A 144 2.92 -13.83 -11.96
CA ASN A 144 1.90 -14.86 -11.88
C ASN A 144 0.51 -14.25 -12.08
N THR A 145 0.01 -14.35 -13.31
CA THR A 145 -1.28 -13.81 -13.74
C THR A 145 -2.47 -14.34 -12.93
N LYS A 146 -2.37 -15.55 -12.38
CA LYS A 146 -3.40 -16.10 -11.48
C LYS A 146 -3.40 -15.36 -10.15
N LEU A 147 -2.23 -15.15 -9.54
CA LEU A 147 -2.13 -14.39 -8.28
C LEU A 147 -2.48 -12.92 -8.47
N GLU A 148 -2.11 -12.33 -9.61
CA GLU A 148 -2.51 -10.99 -10.01
C GLU A 148 -4.04 -10.88 -10.04
N LYS A 149 -4.71 -11.71 -10.84
CA LYS A 149 -6.17 -11.70 -10.97
C LYS A 149 -6.87 -11.89 -9.63
N MET A 150 -6.41 -12.84 -8.81
CA MET A 150 -6.96 -13.07 -7.47
C MET A 150 -6.75 -11.87 -6.54
N SER A 151 -5.61 -11.18 -6.66
CA SER A 151 -5.32 -9.96 -5.90
C SER A 151 -6.22 -8.80 -6.34
N TYR A 152 -6.41 -8.63 -7.65
CA TYR A 152 -7.34 -7.64 -8.24
C TYR A 152 -8.77 -7.87 -7.76
N GLU A 153 -9.27 -9.10 -7.88
CA GLU A 153 -10.64 -9.44 -7.46
C GLU A 153 -10.86 -9.19 -5.97
N LEU A 154 -9.89 -9.59 -5.13
CA LEU A 154 -9.98 -9.40 -3.68
C LEU A 154 -9.93 -7.91 -3.31
N LEU A 155 -9.09 -7.11 -3.98
CA LEU A 155 -9.01 -5.66 -3.79
C LEU A 155 -10.31 -4.97 -4.20
N ASN A 156 -10.77 -5.19 -5.44
CA ASN A 156 -11.95 -4.54 -6.01
C ASN A 156 -13.24 -4.89 -5.24
N LYS A 157 -13.35 -6.13 -4.73
CA LYS A 157 -14.51 -6.56 -3.94
C LYS A 157 -14.58 -5.92 -2.55
N ASN A 158 -13.43 -5.54 -1.97
CA ASN A 158 -13.34 -5.23 -0.55
C ASN A 158 -12.84 -3.83 -0.23
N LEU A 159 -12.38 -3.07 -1.23
CA LEU A 159 -11.91 -1.70 -1.07
C LEU A 159 -12.74 -0.76 -1.94
N SER A 160 -13.25 0.31 -1.33
CA SER A 160 -13.95 1.37 -2.04
C SER A 160 -13.34 2.71 -1.62
N PHE A 161 -12.91 3.51 -2.58
CA PHE A 161 -12.28 4.81 -2.32
C PHE A 161 -13.30 5.84 -1.83
N SER A 162 -12.83 6.82 -1.06
CA SER A 162 -13.66 7.98 -0.68
C SER A 162 -13.91 8.88 -1.91
N ASP A 163 -15.02 9.62 -1.89
CA ASP A 163 -15.37 10.50 -3.01
C ASP A 163 -14.35 11.63 -3.19
N GLU A 164 -13.74 12.10 -2.10
CA GLU A 164 -12.65 13.09 -2.14
C GLU A 164 -11.42 12.56 -2.90
N VAL A 165 -11.02 11.31 -2.66
CA VAL A 165 -9.91 10.67 -3.40
C VAL A 165 -10.28 10.50 -4.87
N LEU A 166 -11.50 10.02 -5.17
CA LEU A 166 -11.95 9.83 -6.55
C LEU A 166 -11.96 11.15 -7.32
N ASN A 167 -12.47 12.23 -6.72
CA ASN A 167 -12.48 13.55 -7.35
C ASN A 167 -11.07 14.07 -7.68
N LEU A 168 -10.10 13.85 -6.77
CA LEU A 168 -8.70 14.20 -7.03
C LEU A 168 -8.09 13.34 -8.14
N VAL A 169 -8.37 12.03 -8.16
CA VAL A 169 -7.92 11.12 -9.22
C VAL A 169 -8.48 11.58 -10.58
N GLU A 170 -9.78 11.85 -10.71
CA GLU A 170 -10.36 12.23 -12.00
C GLU A 170 -9.82 13.57 -12.51
N LYS A 171 -9.58 14.53 -11.61
CA LYS A 171 -8.97 15.81 -11.96
C LYS A 171 -7.58 15.63 -12.56
N GLU A 172 -6.69 14.92 -11.86
CA GLU A 172 -5.31 14.71 -12.33
C GLU A 172 -5.26 13.77 -13.54
N ALA A 173 -6.11 12.73 -13.58
CA ALA A 173 -6.19 11.78 -14.69
C ALA A 173 -6.48 12.49 -16.01
N LYS A 174 -7.43 13.42 -16.00
CA LYS A 174 -7.80 14.22 -17.18
C LYS A 174 -6.69 15.20 -17.56
N ALA A 175 -6.09 15.89 -16.59
CA ALA A 175 -5.03 16.86 -16.85
C ALA A 175 -3.77 16.22 -17.47
N LEU A 176 -3.44 14.99 -17.06
CA LEU A 176 -2.23 14.30 -17.49
C LEU A 176 -2.44 13.37 -18.69
N ASP A 177 -3.69 13.15 -19.12
CA ASP A 177 -4.05 12.08 -20.06
C ASP A 177 -3.53 10.71 -19.62
N ILE A 178 -3.83 10.36 -18.36
CA ILE A 178 -3.16 9.25 -17.65
C ILE A 178 -3.29 7.90 -18.36
N ASN A 179 -4.42 7.66 -19.02
CA ASN A 179 -4.73 6.38 -19.67
C ASN A 179 -3.87 6.11 -20.91
N ASN A 180 -3.07 7.09 -21.37
CA ASN A 180 -2.14 6.95 -22.49
C ASN A 180 -0.67 7.02 -22.05
N CYS A 181 -0.40 7.21 -20.75
CA CYS A 181 0.95 7.37 -20.22
C CYS A 181 1.66 6.03 -20.01
N ILE A 182 3.00 6.10 -20.03
CA ILE A 182 3.89 5.13 -19.41
C ILE A 182 3.99 5.50 -17.93
N GLY A 183 3.44 4.69 -17.04
CA GLY A 183 3.62 4.88 -15.60
C GLY A 183 5.03 4.46 -15.20
N VAL A 184 5.80 5.36 -14.59
CA VAL A 184 7.13 5.04 -14.05
C VAL A 184 7.07 5.19 -12.54
N TYR A 185 7.32 4.12 -11.79
CA TYR A 185 7.44 4.21 -10.33
C TYR A 185 8.70 3.57 -9.80
N VAL A 186 9.54 4.41 -9.21
CA VAL A 186 10.77 4.04 -8.50
C VAL A 186 10.83 4.78 -7.18
N ARG A 187 11.43 4.15 -6.16
CA ARG A 187 11.66 4.76 -4.85
C ARG A 187 13.12 5.11 -4.64
N GLY A 188 13.34 6.22 -3.93
CA GLY A 188 14.67 6.69 -3.55
C GLY A 188 14.80 6.82 -2.03
N THR A 189 15.44 7.90 -1.58
CA THR A 189 15.48 8.32 -0.16
C THR A 189 15.80 7.18 0.82
N ASP A 190 14.86 6.81 1.70
CA ASP A 190 15.04 5.81 2.76
C ASP A 190 15.31 4.40 2.21
N TYR A 191 14.72 4.03 1.07
CA TYR A 191 14.98 2.73 0.44
C TYR A 191 16.44 2.59 0.00
N ILE A 192 17.00 3.63 -0.63
CA ILE A 192 18.37 3.59 -1.18
C ILE A 192 19.42 3.86 -0.09
N LYS A 193 19.14 4.81 0.82
CA LYS A 193 20.10 5.21 1.88
C LYS A 193 20.16 4.21 3.03
N LEU A 194 19.01 3.71 3.50
CA LEU A 194 18.97 2.80 4.64
C LEU A 194 19.09 1.33 4.25
N ARG A 195 18.78 0.98 2.99
CA ARG A 195 18.80 -0.40 2.46
C ARG A 195 18.14 -1.39 3.42
N PRO A 196 16.84 -1.20 3.73
CA PRO A 196 16.17 -2.02 4.72
C PRO A 196 16.22 -3.51 4.36
N SER A 197 16.87 -4.31 5.22
CA SER A 197 16.99 -5.78 5.03
C SER A 197 15.65 -6.42 4.72
N GLY A 198 15.60 -7.19 3.63
CA GLY A 198 14.42 -7.86 3.15
C GLY A 198 13.45 -6.98 2.36
N GLU A 199 13.72 -5.69 2.13
CA GLU A 199 13.03 -4.89 1.10
C GLU A 199 13.69 -5.05 -0.27
N TYR A 200 12.97 -4.71 -1.34
CA TYR A 200 13.46 -4.88 -2.71
C TYR A 200 14.47 -3.81 -3.12
N VAL A 201 15.54 -4.26 -3.77
CA VAL A 201 16.56 -3.38 -4.32
C VAL A 201 15.95 -2.48 -5.39
N GLN A 202 16.14 -1.17 -5.26
CA GLN A 202 15.65 -0.19 -6.23
C GLN A 202 16.67 0.00 -7.38
N PRO A 203 16.21 0.13 -8.64
CA PRO A 203 17.09 0.38 -9.78
C PRO A 203 17.77 1.74 -9.66
N ASN A 204 18.99 1.85 -10.19
CA ASN A 204 19.62 3.16 -10.31
C ASN A 204 19.00 3.97 -11.46
N VAL A 205 19.19 5.29 -11.44
CA VAL A 205 18.54 6.18 -12.42
C VAL A 205 18.89 5.84 -13.88
N LYS A 206 20.12 5.39 -14.17
CA LYS A 206 20.52 5.01 -15.54
C LYS A 206 19.75 3.80 -16.06
N GLN A 207 19.49 2.81 -15.20
CA GLN A 207 18.65 1.66 -15.56
C GLN A 207 17.22 2.09 -15.88
N VAL A 208 16.67 3.02 -15.09
CA VAL A 208 15.32 3.57 -15.30
C VAL A 208 15.26 4.36 -16.60
N GLU A 209 16.24 5.24 -16.84
CA GLU A 209 16.35 6.01 -18.08
C GLU A 209 16.37 5.10 -19.32
N GLN A 210 17.14 4.02 -19.29
CA GLN A 210 17.23 3.10 -20.42
C GLN A 210 15.87 2.47 -20.75
N GLN A 211 15.09 2.09 -19.73
CA GLN A 211 13.75 1.52 -19.97
C GLN A 211 12.75 2.58 -20.43
N ILE A 212 12.82 3.80 -19.88
CA ILE A 212 12.00 4.91 -20.36
C ILE A 212 12.27 5.19 -21.84
N GLU A 213 13.54 5.25 -22.24
CA GLU A 213 13.94 5.49 -23.62
C GLU A 213 13.40 4.41 -24.57
N ASN A 214 13.47 3.13 -24.16
CA ASN A 214 12.90 2.02 -24.92
C ASN A 214 11.38 2.17 -25.11
N PHE A 215 10.64 2.45 -24.02
CA PHE A 215 9.18 2.59 -24.07
C PHE A 215 8.75 3.85 -24.84
N ILE A 216 9.43 4.99 -24.68
CA ILE A 216 9.14 6.20 -25.44
C ILE A 216 9.35 5.97 -26.94
N ARG A 217 10.46 5.31 -27.33
CA ARG A 217 10.74 4.99 -28.74
C ARG A 217 9.70 4.05 -29.34
N GLN A 218 9.20 3.10 -28.55
CA GLN A 218 8.24 2.09 -29.02
C GLN A 218 6.80 2.59 -29.03
N TYR A 219 6.40 3.37 -28.04
CA TYR A 219 5.00 3.73 -27.80
C TYR A 219 4.66 5.20 -28.00
N HIS A 220 5.68 6.07 -28.15
CA HIS A 220 5.52 7.53 -28.34
C HIS A 220 4.62 8.19 -27.28
N ALA A 221 4.65 7.66 -26.06
CA ALA A 221 3.82 8.11 -24.95
C ALA A 221 4.59 8.99 -23.97
N SER A 222 3.88 9.90 -23.28
CA SER A 222 4.44 10.62 -22.13
C SER A 222 4.62 9.68 -20.94
N VAL A 223 5.54 10.05 -20.04
CA VAL A 223 5.84 9.32 -18.82
C VAL A 223 5.12 9.99 -17.65
N PHE A 224 4.26 9.27 -16.94
CA PHE A 224 3.80 9.70 -15.63
C PHE A 224 4.78 9.20 -14.57
N LEU A 225 5.58 10.12 -14.01
CA LEU A 225 6.62 9.78 -13.05
C LEU A 225 6.08 9.85 -11.62
N VAL A 226 6.26 8.75 -10.88
CA VAL A 226 6.05 8.70 -9.44
C VAL A 226 7.40 8.42 -8.78
N THR A 227 7.87 9.38 -8.00
CA THR A 227 9.04 9.27 -7.12
C THR A 227 8.91 10.32 -6.02
N GLU A 228 9.40 10.01 -4.83
CA GLU A 228 9.57 11.01 -3.76
C GLU A 228 10.95 11.69 -3.79
N ASP A 229 11.90 11.14 -4.55
CA ASP A 229 13.31 11.54 -4.55
C ASP A 229 13.58 12.62 -5.60
N GLY A 230 14.05 13.78 -5.15
CA GLY A 230 14.32 14.93 -6.01
C GLY A 230 15.48 14.72 -6.97
N ASN A 231 16.50 13.94 -6.60
CA ASN A 231 17.63 13.67 -7.50
C ASN A 231 17.20 12.77 -8.66
N ILE A 232 16.32 11.81 -8.39
CA ILE A 232 15.74 10.97 -9.43
C ILE A 232 14.85 11.82 -10.36
N TYR A 233 14.00 12.67 -9.80
CA TYR A 233 13.16 13.57 -10.58
C TYR A 233 14.00 14.48 -11.50
N ASP A 234 14.99 15.18 -10.96
CA ASP A 234 15.82 16.11 -11.71
C ASP A 234 16.57 15.40 -12.84
N ALA A 235 17.17 14.23 -12.57
CA ALA A 235 17.88 13.46 -13.59
C ALA A 235 16.96 13.05 -14.76
N LEU A 236 15.76 12.54 -14.45
CA LEU A 236 14.79 12.15 -15.47
C LEU A 236 14.22 13.35 -16.23
N ARG A 237 13.90 14.45 -15.53
CA ARG A 237 13.40 15.69 -16.15
C ARG A 237 14.46 16.34 -17.04
N ASN A 238 15.73 16.34 -16.64
CA ASN A 238 16.83 16.85 -17.44
C ASN A 238 17.03 16.07 -18.74
N LYS A 239 16.83 14.74 -18.71
CA LYS A 239 17.00 13.89 -19.90
C LYS A 239 15.80 13.87 -20.82
N PHE A 240 14.58 13.80 -20.29
CA PHE A 240 13.36 13.59 -21.06
C PHE A 240 12.47 14.82 -21.19
N GLY A 241 12.79 15.92 -20.49
CA GLY A 241 12.08 17.19 -20.59
C GLY A 241 10.58 17.07 -20.37
N GLU A 242 9.80 17.65 -21.28
CA GLU A 242 8.33 17.67 -21.23
C GLU A 242 7.67 16.29 -21.38
N HIS A 243 8.40 15.23 -21.73
CA HIS A 243 7.85 13.88 -21.67
C HIS A 243 7.54 13.44 -20.24
N ILE A 244 8.22 13.99 -19.22
CA ILE A 244 7.98 13.68 -17.81
C ILE A 244 6.78 14.50 -17.30
N LYS A 245 5.69 13.82 -16.97
CA LYS A 245 4.49 14.36 -16.34
C LYS A 245 4.46 14.00 -14.86
N ILE A 246 4.01 14.94 -14.04
CA ILE A 246 3.83 14.79 -12.58
C ILE A 246 2.46 15.35 -12.18
N VAL A 247 1.93 14.98 -11.02
CA VAL A 247 0.67 15.57 -10.53
C VAL A 247 0.87 17.03 -10.12
N SER A 248 -0.19 17.84 -10.14
CA SER A 248 -0.10 19.29 -9.95
C SER A 248 0.43 19.74 -8.58
N TYR A 249 0.51 18.82 -7.62
CA TYR A 249 0.90 19.07 -6.24
C TYR A 249 2.16 18.31 -5.82
N ASP A 250 2.89 17.73 -6.78
CA ASP A 250 4.10 17.00 -6.47
C ASP A 250 5.16 17.91 -5.83
N SER A 251 5.84 17.32 -4.85
CA SER A 251 6.94 17.92 -4.12
C SER A 251 7.98 16.84 -3.89
N PHE A 252 9.25 17.18 -4.01
CA PHE A 252 10.34 16.22 -3.95
C PHE A 252 11.25 16.46 -2.75
N ILE A 253 11.82 15.37 -2.25
CA ILE A 253 12.73 15.39 -1.11
C ILE A 253 14.17 15.44 -1.66
N TYR A 254 14.89 16.49 -1.29
CA TYR A 254 16.31 16.66 -1.57
C TYR A 254 17.12 16.47 -0.29
N ASP A 255 18.39 16.08 -0.43
CA ASP A 255 19.36 15.97 0.67
C ASP A 255 18.91 15.14 1.88
N TYR A 256 18.12 14.09 1.65
CA TYR A 256 17.68 13.19 2.70
C TYR A 256 18.90 12.53 3.40
N ASP A 257 18.99 12.78 4.71
CA ASP A 257 20.18 12.50 5.52
C ASP A 257 20.41 11.00 5.82
N GLY A 258 19.40 10.16 5.58
CA GLY A 258 19.49 8.73 5.81
C GLY A 258 19.58 8.34 7.29
N LYS A 259 19.07 9.15 8.23
CA LYS A 259 19.10 8.80 9.66
C LYS A 259 17.96 7.89 10.10
N ASP A 260 16.75 8.07 9.56
CA ASP A 260 15.57 7.26 9.91
C ASP A 260 14.54 7.30 8.78
N VAL A 261 13.66 6.30 8.71
CA VAL A 261 12.62 6.15 7.67
C VAL A 261 11.78 7.42 7.50
N LEU A 262 11.26 7.66 6.29
CA LEU A 262 10.60 8.93 5.95
C LEU A 262 9.49 9.31 6.91
N SER A 263 8.69 8.35 7.38
CA SER A 263 7.56 8.59 8.31
C SER A 263 7.98 9.17 9.66
N ARG A 264 9.26 9.03 10.04
CA ARG A 264 9.85 9.57 11.29
C ARG A 264 10.72 10.80 11.05
N SER A 265 10.89 11.19 9.80
CA SER A 265 11.58 12.43 9.44
C SER A 265 10.59 13.59 9.30
N ASN A 266 11.10 14.82 9.35
CA ASN A 266 10.30 16.05 9.21
C ASN A 266 10.18 16.53 7.75
N VAL A 267 10.46 15.66 6.77
CA VAL A 267 10.50 16.04 5.34
C VAL A 267 9.16 15.84 4.61
N LEU A 268 8.18 15.24 5.29
CA LEU A 268 6.88 14.90 4.72
C LEU A 268 5.82 15.95 5.08
N GLU A 269 4.87 16.20 4.17
CA GLU A 269 3.68 17.03 4.36
C GLU A 269 3.05 16.87 5.76
N ASP A 270 3.02 17.93 6.57
CA ASP A 270 2.54 17.89 7.97
C ASP A 270 1.07 17.49 8.08
N ASN A 271 0.26 17.90 7.10
CA ASN A 271 -1.13 17.48 7.02
C ASN A 271 -1.21 16.00 6.62
N LYS A 272 -1.33 15.12 7.62
CA LYS A 272 -1.42 13.66 7.46
C LYS A 272 -2.53 13.22 6.50
N LYS A 273 -3.71 13.87 6.54
CA LYS A 273 -4.79 13.57 5.60
C LYS A 273 -4.34 13.83 4.17
N LEU A 274 -3.82 15.04 3.92
CA LEU A 274 -3.36 15.45 2.59
C LEU A 274 -2.20 14.58 2.10
N ARG A 275 -1.21 14.29 2.97
CA ARG A 275 -0.10 13.37 2.71
C ARG A 275 -0.57 12.02 2.19
N GLY A 276 -1.50 11.39 2.91
CA GLY A 276 -2.05 10.09 2.54
C GLY A 276 -2.86 10.14 1.24
N GLN A 277 -3.68 11.17 1.05
CA GLN A 277 -4.51 11.33 -0.15
C GLN A 277 -3.65 11.57 -1.38
N LYS A 278 -2.68 12.50 -1.32
CA LYS A 278 -1.73 12.77 -2.42
C LYS A 278 -0.98 11.51 -2.84
N TYR A 279 -0.50 10.71 -1.88
CA TYR A 279 0.17 9.44 -2.18
C TYR A 279 -0.79 8.41 -2.82
N LEU A 280 -1.98 8.22 -2.25
CA LEU A 280 -2.97 7.27 -2.77
C LEU A 280 -3.42 7.62 -4.18
N VAL A 281 -3.67 8.90 -4.47
CA VAL A 281 -4.04 9.38 -5.80
C VAL A 281 -2.97 9.01 -6.83
N LYS A 282 -1.67 9.24 -6.54
CA LYS A 282 -0.57 8.85 -7.45
C LYS A 282 -0.57 7.36 -7.77
N MET A 283 -0.85 6.52 -6.78
CA MET A 283 -0.86 5.07 -6.94
C MET A 283 -2.08 4.58 -7.74
N ILE A 284 -3.25 5.23 -7.57
CA ILE A 284 -4.42 4.97 -8.42
C ILE A 284 -4.15 5.42 -9.86
N LEU A 285 -3.55 6.60 -10.08
CA LEU A 285 -3.18 7.06 -11.42
C LEU A 285 -2.18 6.12 -12.09
N LEU A 286 -1.19 5.62 -11.34
CA LEU A 286 -0.24 4.63 -11.83
C LEU A 286 -0.95 3.35 -12.31
N SER A 287 -1.98 2.89 -11.58
CA SER A 287 -2.81 1.74 -11.99
C SER A 287 -3.62 1.96 -13.27
N ARG A 288 -3.82 3.22 -13.67
CA ARG A 288 -4.58 3.58 -14.88
C ARG A 288 -3.71 3.84 -16.10
N CYS A 289 -2.39 3.90 -15.93
CA CYS A 289 -1.47 4.06 -17.05
C CYS A 289 -1.60 2.89 -18.04
N LYS A 290 -1.31 3.15 -19.31
CA LYS A 290 -1.37 2.13 -20.37
C LYS A 290 -0.21 1.16 -20.30
N TYR A 291 0.95 1.67 -19.92
CA TYR A 291 2.18 0.92 -19.79
C TYR A 291 2.78 1.13 -18.40
N LEU A 292 3.63 0.22 -17.94
CA LEU A 292 4.26 0.32 -16.62
C LEU A 292 5.77 0.05 -16.68
N ILE A 293 6.56 0.89 -16.04
CA ILE A 293 7.95 0.60 -15.67
C ILE A 293 8.05 0.79 -14.17
N SER A 294 8.36 -0.26 -13.40
CA SER A 294 8.38 -0.11 -11.95
C SER A 294 9.37 -1.03 -11.26
N SER A 295 9.85 -0.63 -10.09
CA SER A 295 10.50 -1.51 -9.14
C SER A 295 9.49 -2.09 -8.15
N ILE A 296 9.86 -3.21 -7.53
CA ILE A 296 8.98 -3.86 -6.57
C ILE A 296 8.95 -3.04 -5.26
N THR A 297 7.76 -2.59 -4.85
CA THR A 297 7.50 -1.85 -3.61
C THR A 297 6.07 -2.14 -3.14
N GLN A 298 5.70 -1.73 -1.93
CA GLN A 298 4.29 -1.85 -1.53
C GLN A 298 3.35 -1.03 -2.42
N GLY A 299 3.80 0.12 -2.92
CA GLY A 299 2.96 0.96 -3.78
C GLY A 299 2.81 0.42 -5.21
N SER A 300 3.86 -0.15 -5.78
CA SER A 300 3.76 -0.79 -7.09
C SER A 300 2.92 -2.06 -7.01
N LYS A 301 3.05 -2.86 -5.94
CA LYS A 301 2.18 -4.03 -5.71
C LYS A 301 0.70 -3.64 -5.65
N PHE A 302 0.35 -2.57 -4.94
CA PHE A 302 -1.02 -2.06 -4.92
C PHE A 302 -1.50 -1.61 -6.30
N SER A 303 -0.70 -0.80 -7.00
CA SER A 303 -1.08 -0.25 -8.30
C SER A 303 -1.24 -1.34 -9.36
N TYR A 304 -0.35 -2.33 -9.34
CA TYR A 304 -0.39 -3.51 -10.20
C TYR A 304 -1.63 -4.37 -9.93
N ALA A 305 -1.89 -4.69 -8.65
CA ALA A 305 -3.09 -5.42 -8.26
C ALA A 305 -4.37 -4.64 -8.60
N LEU A 306 -4.37 -3.30 -8.53
CA LEU A 306 -5.52 -2.47 -8.88
C LEU A 306 -5.75 -2.39 -10.40
N ASN A 307 -4.68 -2.38 -11.19
CA ASN A 307 -4.75 -2.43 -12.65
C ASN A 307 -5.41 -3.72 -13.11
N GLY A 308 -4.95 -4.87 -12.61
CA GLY A 308 -5.54 -6.19 -12.84
C GLY A 308 -5.38 -6.69 -14.27
N GLY A 309 -4.15 -6.70 -14.77
CA GLY A 309 -3.78 -7.26 -16.08
C GLY A 309 -4.18 -6.40 -17.28
N LYS A 310 -4.34 -5.09 -17.08
CA LYS A 310 -4.75 -4.12 -18.12
C LYS A 310 -3.58 -3.33 -18.72
N TYR A 311 -2.38 -3.40 -18.15
CA TYR A 311 -1.19 -2.85 -18.80
C TYR A 311 -0.99 -3.56 -20.15
N VAL A 312 -0.74 -2.78 -21.19
CA VAL A 312 -0.49 -3.29 -22.55
C VAL A 312 0.93 -3.83 -22.66
N ASP A 313 1.87 -3.18 -21.98
CA ASP A 313 3.24 -3.63 -21.83
C ASP A 313 3.82 -3.11 -20.52
N GLU A 314 4.76 -3.85 -19.95
CA GLU A 314 5.33 -3.56 -18.66
C GLU A 314 6.75 -4.07 -18.48
N TYR A 315 7.51 -3.38 -17.63
CA TYR A 315 8.84 -3.77 -17.22
C TYR A 315 8.98 -3.64 -15.70
N ILE A 316 9.21 -4.77 -15.03
CA ILE A 316 9.38 -4.82 -13.57
C ILE A 316 10.84 -5.10 -13.24
N PHE A 317 11.48 -4.16 -12.52
CA PHE A 317 12.81 -4.35 -11.96
C PHE A 317 12.72 -5.29 -10.74
N ASP A 318 13.14 -6.54 -10.93
CA ASP A 318 13.44 -7.48 -9.85
C ASP A 318 14.96 -7.61 -9.70
N LEU A 319 15.52 -6.84 -8.77
CA LEU A 319 16.95 -6.80 -8.47
C LEU A 319 17.29 -7.55 -7.16
N GLY A 320 16.36 -8.38 -6.67
CA GLY A 320 16.48 -9.08 -5.39
C GLY A 320 16.17 -8.22 -4.17
N LEU A 321 16.61 -8.70 -3.00
CA LEU A 321 16.36 -8.09 -1.70
C LEU A 321 17.65 -7.48 -1.12
N TYR A 322 17.53 -6.37 -0.38
CA TYR A 322 18.62 -5.87 0.45
C TYR A 322 18.95 -6.88 1.57
N ASP A 323 20.22 -6.95 1.93
CA ASP A 323 20.75 -7.82 2.99
C ASP A 323 20.43 -7.33 4.40
#